data_AF-A0A1H0D0L2-F1
#
_entry.id   AF-A0A1H0D0L2-F1
#
_cell.length_a   1.000
_cell.length_b   1.000
_cell.length_c   1.000
_cell.angle_alpha   90.00
_cell.angle_beta   90.00
_cell.angle_gamma   90.00
#
_symmetry.space_group_name_H-M   'P 1'
#
loop_
_entity.id
_entity.type
_entity.pdbx_description
1 polymer ?
#
loop_
_entity_poly.entity_id
_entity_poly.type
_entity_poly.pdbx_seq_one_letter_code
_entity_poly.pdbx_strand_id
1 'polypeptide(L)'
;MAWWRFLRPDGAEQFDVTNVHTVELTKRHPEINLSRQGAAVGNMRVNLSWQMRPSDSGDWVTDRGGFLRRQVDVFKPRIVQAAGPAMVNVDLDLACLYELADGTKGVVQPLGNFLGDLDAAPYIQMSGDDRFGGSSGETLYINFDKREEFKRLLVFVYIYDGTPAFDRTHAKVEIFPGSGPRIEIPLTEREPQARSCAVVLIENRKGEMYVRREVRYVYGFQAEIDRLYGWGLQWGRGYKTKV
;
A
#
# COMPACT_ATOMS: atom_id res chain seq x y z
N MET A 1 -16.88 1.43 57.44
CA MET A 1 -15.90 1.80 56.40
C MET A 1 -15.44 0.51 55.72
N ALA A 2 -15.43 0.30 54.41
CA ALA A 2 -15.96 1.02 53.25
C ALA A 2 -16.20 -0.05 52.16
N TRP A 3 -17.37 -0.01 51.55
CA TRP A 3 -17.85 -0.96 50.53
C TRP A 3 -17.51 -0.46 49.12
N TRP A 4 -16.22 -0.39 48.75
CA TRP A 4 -15.87 0.10 47.41
C TRP A 4 -14.57 -0.54 46.90
N ARG A 5 -14.68 -1.65 46.15
CA ARG A 5 -13.64 -2.05 45.17
C ARG A 5 -14.09 -3.15 44.18
N PHE A 6 -15.34 -3.08 43.73
CA PHE A 6 -15.82 -3.81 42.54
C PHE A 6 -16.01 -2.84 41.38
N LEU A 7 -14.93 -2.23 40.88
CA LEU A 7 -14.92 -1.56 39.58
C LEU A 7 -13.48 -1.59 39.04
N ARG A 8 -13.11 -2.69 38.41
CA ARG A 8 -12.16 -2.64 37.29
C ARG A 8 -12.99 -2.98 36.06
N PRO A 9 -13.32 -2.01 35.18
CA PRO A 9 -13.64 -2.36 33.82
C PRO A 9 -12.35 -2.92 33.21
N ASP A 10 -12.39 -4.16 32.75
CA ASP A 10 -11.39 -4.69 31.84
C ASP A 10 -11.19 -3.70 30.70
N GLY A 11 -9.93 -3.45 30.34
CA GLY A 11 -9.55 -2.54 29.28
C GLY A 11 -10.16 -2.98 27.96
N ALA A 12 -11.30 -2.41 27.60
CA ALA A 12 -11.78 -2.41 26.24
C ALA A 12 -10.75 -1.62 25.42
N GLU A 13 -10.08 -2.31 24.50
CA GLU A 13 -9.19 -1.67 23.53
C GLU A 13 -10.00 -0.63 22.76
N GLN A 14 -9.70 0.64 23.01
CA GLN A 14 -10.36 1.76 22.38
C GLN A 14 -9.72 1.95 21.00
N PHE A 15 -10.26 1.25 20.01
CA PHE A 15 -9.93 1.45 18.60
C PHE A 15 -10.38 2.84 18.16
N ASP A 16 -9.53 3.55 17.41
CA ASP A 16 -9.92 4.78 16.73
C ASP A 16 -10.70 4.39 15.46
N VAL A 17 -11.98 4.12 15.65
CA VAL A 17 -12.93 3.82 14.57
C VAL A 17 -13.21 5.14 13.84
N THR A 18 -12.35 5.50 12.89
CA THR A 18 -12.48 6.75 12.10
C THR A 18 -13.72 6.73 11.19
N ASN A 19 -14.31 5.54 10.96
CA ASN A 19 -15.62 5.33 10.39
C ASN A 19 -16.13 3.94 10.82
N VAL A 20 -17.43 3.72 11.06
CA VAL A 20 -17.99 2.44 11.57
C VAL A 20 -17.59 1.21 10.72
N HIS A 21 -17.11 1.45 9.49
CA HIS A 21 -16.73 0.43 8.51
C HIS A 21 -15.23 0.39 8.18
N THR A 22 -14.38 1.15 8.88
CA THR A 22 -12.94 1.24 8.56
C THR A 22 -12.08 1.16 9.82
N VAL A 23 -11.08 0.29 9.77
CA VAL A 23 -10.05 0.11 10.79
C VAL A 23 -8.72 0.53 10.20
N GLU A 24 -8.06 1.49 10.83
CA GLU A 24 -6.70 1.86 10.46
C GLU A 24 -5.71 1.05 11.32
N LEU A 25 -4.77 0.34 10.68
CA LEU A 25 -3.68 -0.27 11.42
C LEU A 25 -2.61 0.80 11.69
N THR A 26 -2.24 0.95 12.95
CA THR A 26 -1.24 1.95 13.37
C THR A 26 0.02 1.27 13.88
N LYS A 27 1.09 2.04 14.12
CA LYS A 27 2.29 1.50 14.78
C LYS A 27 1.99 0.96 16.19
N ARG A 28 0.94 1.46 16.85
CA ARG A 28 0.54 1.04 18.21
C ARG A 28 -0.31 -0.23 18.20
N HIS A 29 -1.16 -0.38 17.19
CA HIS A 29 -2.00 -1.56 16.98
C HIS A 29 -1.73 -2.10 15.56
N PRO A 30 -0.61 -2.80 15.35
CA PRO A 30 -0.19 -3.20 14.02
C PRO A 30 -0.89 -4.46 13.53
N GLU A 31 -1.59 -5.21 14.38
CA GLU A 31 -2.09 -6.55 14.03
C GLU A 31 -3.60 -6.69 14.30
N ILE A 32 -4.27 -7.40 13.40
CA ILE A 32 -5.69 -7.76 13.50
C ILE A 32 -5.90 -9.21 13.09
N ASN A 33 -6.81 -9.90 13.77
CA ASN A 33 -7.18 -11.28 13.43
C ASN A 33 -8.46 -11.26 12.58
N LEU A 34 -8.32 -11.56 11.29
CA LEU A 34 -9.45 -11.58 10.35
C LEU A 34 -10.43 -12.73 10.65
N SER A 35 -9.92 -13.85 11.15
CA SER A 35 -10.77 -15.03 11.43
C SER A 35 -11.75 -14.76 12.57
N ARG A 36 -11.32 -14.04 13.61
CA ARG A 36 -12.20 -13.62 14.72
C ARG A 36 -13.29 -12.62 14.31
N GLN A 37 -13.08 -11.90 13.22
CA GLN A 37 -14.04 -10.94 12.67
C GLN A 37 -14.97 -11.57 11.63
N GLY A 38 -14.85 -12.88 11.35
CA GLY A 38 -15.55 -13.54 10.25
C GLY A 38 -15.05 -13.10 8.86
N ALA A 39 -13.98 -12.31 8.80
CA ALA A 39 -13.48 -11.62 7.62
C ALA A 39 -12.56 -12.49 6.73
N ALA A 40 -12.17 -13.67 7.23
CA ALA A 40 -11.29 -14.61 6.53
C ALA A 40 -12.07 -15.64 5.67
N VAL A 41 -13.01 -15.16 4.86
CA VAL A 41 -13.84 -15.98 3.95
C VAL A 41 -14.03 -15.27 2.61
N GLY A 42 -14.27 -16.03 1.54
CA GLY A 42 -14.47 -15.53 0.19
C GLY A 42 -13.21 -14.88 -0.40
N ASN A 43 -13.40 -13.98 -1.37
CA ASN A 43 -12.31 -13.26 -2.00
C ASN A 43 -12.00 -11.97 -1.24
N MET A 44 -10.77 -11.87 -0.72
CA MET A 44 -10.24 -10.63 -0.18
C MET A 44 -9.58 -9.83 -1.30
N ARG A 45 -9.86 -8.53 -1.35
CA ARG A 45 -9.25 -7.59 -2.31
C ARG A 45 -8.25 -6.70 -1.60
N VAL A 46 -7.05 -6.58 -2.14
CA VAL A 46 -6.03 -5.62 -1.71
C VAL A 46 -5.80 -4.65 -2.85
N ASN A 47 -6.01 -3.36 -2.58
CA ASN A 47 -5.95 -2.31 -3.57
C ASN A 47 -4.86 -1.31 -3.22
N LEU A 48 -4.03 -0.97 -4.20
CA LEU A 48 -3.08 0.11 -4.12
C LEU A 48 -3.69 1.35 -4.78
N SER A 49 -3.75 2.46 -4.05
CA SER A 49 -4.13 3.77 -4.60
C SER A 49 -3.01 4.77 -4.35
N TRP A 50 -2.63 5.55 -5.36
CA TRP A 50 -1.70 6.66 -5.18
C TRP A 50 -2.12 7.92 -5.91
N GLN A 51 -1.70 9.05 -5.35
CA GLN A 51 -1.84 10.36 -5.97
C GLN A 51 -0.51 11.11 -5.83
N MET A 52 -0.12 11.83 -6.87
CA MET A 52 1.03 12.72 -6.79
C MET A 52 0.76 13.81 -5.75
N ARG A 53 1.72 14.06 -4.86
CA ARG A 53 1.70 15.26 -4.03
C ARG A 53 1.81 16.44 -5.00
N PRO A 54 0.92 17.44 -4.92
CA PRO A 54 1.19 18.71 -5.57
C PRO A 54 2.57 19.15 -5.12
N SER A 55 3.49 19.37 -6.06
CA SER A 55 4.77 19.99 -5.74
C SER A 55 4.47 21.24 -4.93
N ASP A 56 5.16 21.48 -3.81
CA ASP A 56 5.16 22.76 -3.09
C ASP A 56 5.80 23.83 -4.00
N SER A 57 5.11 24.17 -5.07
CA SER A 57 5.43 25.20 -6.06
C SER A 57 4.25 26.15 -6.09
N GLY A 58 4.01 26.74 -4.93
CA GLY A 58 2.92 27.68 -4.69
C GLY A 58 3.18 28.66 -3.56
N ASP A 59 4.44 28.80 -3.09
CA ASP A 59 4.82 29.90 -2.20
C ASP A 59 5.42 31.03 -3.05
N TRP A 60 4.62 31.54 -4.00
CA TRP A 60 4.88 32.83 -4.61
C TRP A 60 4.12 33.86 -3.81
N VAL A 61 4.84 34.48 -2.86
CA VAL A 61 4.65 35.83 -2.33
C VAL A 61 3.28 36.40 -2.69
N THR A 62 2.32 36.32 -1.75
CA THR A 62 1.17 37.22 -1.79
C THR A 62 1.71 38.64 -1.66
N ASP A 63 2.05 39.26 -2.78
CA ASP A 63 2.46 40.65 -2.84
C ASP A 63 1.25 41.49 -2.42
N ARG A 64 1.23 41.86 -1.14
CA ARG A 64 0.37 42.91 -0.58
C ARG A 64 0.86 44.27 -1.09
N GLY A 65 0.94 44.45 -2.41
CA GLY A 65 1.47 45.61 -3.09
C GLY A 65 0.38 46.43 -3.76
N GLY A 66 0.17 47.66 -3.29
CA GLY A 66 -0.93 48.56 -3.62
C GLY A 66 -1.22 48.82 -5.12
N PHE A 67 -2.46 49.24 -5.36
CA PHE A 67 -3.13 49.54 -6.63
C PHE A 67 -2.46 50.60 -7.55
N LEU A 68 -1.28 51.13 -7.22
CA LEU A 68 -0.66 52.27 -7.91
C LEU A 68 0.45 51.92 -8.91
N ARG A 69 0.80 50.64 -9.12
CA ARG A 69 1.90 50.25 -10.03
C ARG A 69 1.50 49.66 -11.39
N ARG A 70 0.21 49.63 -11.72
CA ARG A 70 -0.31 48.87 -12.88
C ARG A 70 -0.14 49.55 -14.26
N GLN A 71 0.74 50.54 -14.42
CA GLN A 71 0.84 51.30 -15.69
C GLN A 71 2.22 51.29 -16.38
N VAL A 72 3.25 50.63 -15.85
CA VAL A 72 4.59 50.58 -16.49
C VAL A 72 5.06 49.19 -16.93
N ASP A 73 4.26 48.14 -16.75
CA ASP A 73 4.67 46.76 -17.09
C ASP A 73 4.24 46.28 -18.49
N VAL A 74 3.70 47.17 -19.34
CA VAL A 74 3.27 46.83 -20.72
C VAL A 74 4.44 46.54 -21.67
N PHE A 75 5.68 46.93 -21.31
CA PHE A 75 6.87 46.76 -22.16
C PHE A 75 7.84 45.67 -21.71
N LYS A 76 7.45 44.80 -20.76
CA LYS A 76 8.29 43.64 -20.43
C LYS A 76 7.95 42.50 -21.39
N PRO A 77 8.92 41.94 -22.12
CA PRO A 77 8.68 40.74 -22.91
C PRO A 77 8.13 39.67 -21.98
N ARG A 78 6.98 39.06 -22.34
CA ARG A 78 6.48 37.87 -21.63
C ARG A 78 7.59 36.84 -21.74
N ILE A 79 8.32 36.62 -20.65
CA ILE A 79 9.23 35.49 -20.53
C ILE A 79 8.33 34.29 -20.78
N VAL A 80 8.57 33.58 -21.89
CA VAL A 80 7.92 32.31 -22.16
C VAL A 80 8.22 31.47 -20.94
N GLN A 81 7.21 31.25 -20.11
CA GLN A 81 7.30 30.43 -18.92
C GLN A 81 7.83 29.09 -19.41
N ALA A 82 9.09 28.79 -19.08
CA ALA A 82 9.68 27.50 -19.35
C ALA A 82 8.69 26.47 -18.81
N ALA A 83 8.43 25.43 -19.61
CA ALA A 83 7.51 24.34 -19.29
C ALA A 83 7.58 24.05 -17.78
N GLY A 84 6.41 24.07 -17.13
CA GLY A 84 6.30 23.81 -15.69
C GLY A 84 7.09 22.56 -15.29
N PRO A 85 7.50 22.44 -14.01
CA PRO A 85 8.36 21.35 -13.56
C PRO A 85 7.84 20.04 -14.13
N ALA A 86 8.70 19.31 -14.85
CA ALA A 86 8.33 18.07 -15.51
C ALA A 86 7.58 17.19 -14.51
N MET A 87 6.30 16.90 -14.79
CA MET A 87 5.54 15.93 -14.02
C MET A 87 6.31 14.61 -14.13
N VAL A 88 7.01 14.25 -13.06
CA VAL A 88 7.65 12.94 -12.99
C VAL A 88 6.53 11.94 -12.83
N ASN A 89 6.28 11.15 -13.87
CA ASN A 89 5.31 10.09 -13.80
C ASN A 89 5.83 9.04 -12.81
N VAL A 90 5.03 8.71 -11.80
CA VAL A 90 5.38 7.73 -10.78
C VAL A 90 4.56 6.47 -11.04
N ASP A 91 5.24 5.38 -11.33
CA ASP A 91 4.65 4.05 -11.52
C ASP A 91 4.90 3.21 -10.25
N LEU A 92 3.85 3.05 -9.44
CA LEU A 92 3.87 2.21 -8.25
C LEU A 92 3.19 0.89 -8.57
N ASP A 93 3.91 -0.21 -8.39
CA ASP A 93 3.40 -1.55 -8.61
C ASP A 93 3.15 -2.25 -7.26
N LEU A 94 2.09 -3.04 -7.22
CA LEU A 94 1.71 -3.94 -6.13
C LEU A 94 2.25 -5.35 -6.43
N ALA A 95 2.68 -6.05 -5.40
CA ALA A 95 3.08 -7.45 -5.52
C ALA A 95 2.88 -8.20 -4.20
N CYS A 96 2.88 -9.52 -4.29
CA CYS A 96 2.69 -10.42 -3.16
C CYS A 96 3.69 -11.57 -3.21
N LEU A 97 4.53 -11.71 -2.18
CA LEU A 97 5.24 -12.97 -1.92
C LEU A 97 4.29 -13.93 -1.22
N TYR A 98 4.26 -15.19 -1.67
CA TYR A 98 3.44 -16.22 -1.04
C TYR A 98 4.30 -17.40 -0.60
N GLU A 99 3.91 -18.02 0.51
CA GLU A 99 4.36 -19.32 0.96
C GLU A 99 3.12 -20.15 1.31
N LEU A 100 2.96 -21.27 0.61
CA LEU A 100 1.88 -22.21 0.84
C LEU A 100 2.22 -23.19 1.97
N ALA A 101 1.21 -23.88 2.49
CA ALA A 101 1.33 -24.85 3.58
C ALA A 101 2.21 -26.06 3.20
N ASP A 102 2.26 -26.42 1.91
CA ASP A 102 3.15 -27.45 1.37
C ASP A 102 4.63 -27.01 1.25
N GLY A 103 4.91 -25.72 1.51
CA GLY A 103 6.24 -25.13 1.40
C GLY A 103 6.56 -24.52 0.04
N THR A 104 5.64 -24.58 -0.93
CA THR A 104 5.76 -23.90 -2.22
C THR A 104 5.79 -22.39 -2.01
N LYS A 105 6.73 -21.72 -2.67
CA LYS A 105 6.95 -20.28 -2.55
C LYS A 105 7.04 -19.64 -3.91
N GLY A 106 6.63 -18.38 -3.99
CA GLY A 106 6.80 -17.58 -5.18
C GLY A 106 6.37 -16.15 -4.98
N VAL A 107 6.21 -15.46 -6.11
CA VAL A 107 5.74 -14.08 -6.18
C VAL A 107 4.60 -13.98 -7.18
N VAL A 108 3.58 -13.20 -6.84
CA VAL A 108 2.58 -12.69 -7.78
C VAL A 108 2.88 -11.22 -8.00
N GLN A 109 3.14 -10.82 -9.24
CA GLN A 109 3.52 -9.46 -9.62
C GLN A 109 3.32 -9.22 -11.13
N PRO A 110 3.17 -7.96 -11.58
CA PRO A 110 3.11 -7.61 -13.00
C PRO A 110 4.43 -7.92 -13.72
N LEU A 111 5.56 -7.74 -13.04
CA LEU A 111 6.89 -7.94 -13.60
C LEU A 111 7.14 -9.42 -13.96
N GLY A 112 7.34 -9.72 -15.24
CA GLY A 112 7.48 -11.10 -15.73
C GLY A 112 6.16 -11.84 -15.90
N ASN A 113 5.02 -11.14 -15.87
CA ASN A 113 3.68 -11.68 -16.10
C ASN A 113 3.28 -12.80 -15.10
N PHE A 114 3.73 -12.69 -13.85
CA PHE A 114 3.34 -13.59 -12.77
C PHE A 114 2.02 -13.12 -12.14
N LEU A 115 0.94 -13.10 -12.93
CA LEU A 115 -0.35 -12.54 -12.50
C LEU A 115 -1.13 -13.47 -11.56
N GLY A 116 -0.78 -14.76 -11.50
CA GLY A 116 -1.44 -15.75 -10.65
C GLY A 116 -2.83 -16.15 -11.14
N ASP A 117 -3.54 -16.93 -10.32
CA ASP A 117 -4.86 -17.50 -10.57
C ASP A 117 -5.61 -17.64 -9.23
N LEU A 118 -6.92 -17.40 -9.21
CA LEU A 118 -7.77 -17.58 -8.02
C LEU A 118 -8.30 -19.00 -7.87
N ASP A 119 -8.41 -19.74 -8.98
CA ASP A 119 -8.99 -21.08 -9.03
C ASP A 119 -7.93 -22.18 -8.94
N ALA A 120 -6.65 -21.84 -9.19
CA ALA A 120 -5.50 -22.71 -9.03
C ALA A 120 -4.45 -22.08 -8.11
N ALA A 121 -3.58 -22.91 -7.52
CA ALA A 121 -2.45 -22.41 -6.74
C ALA A 121 -1.64 -21.37 -7.57
N PRO A 122 -1.34 -20.18 -7.02
CA PRO A 122 -1.30 -19.85 -5.59
C PRO A 122 -2.60 -19.27 -5.00
N TYR A 123 -3.75 -19.34 -5.68
CA TYR A 123 -5.05 -18.78 -5.21
C TYR A 123 -5.01 -17.26 -4.96
N ILE A 124 -4.13 -16.59 -5.70
CA ILE A 124 -3.86 -15.16 -5.65
C ILE A 124 -3.79 -14.70 -7.10
N GLN A 125 -4.49 -13.62 -7.44
CA GLN A 125 -4.52 -13.08 -8.79
C GLN A 125 -4.42 -11.56 -8.80
N MET A 126 -3.69 -10.99 -9.75
CA MET A 126 -3.69 -9.54 -10.02
C MET A 126 -4.60 -9.18 -11.18
N SER A 127 -5.29 -8.03 -11.06
CA SER A 127 -6.18 -7.49 -12.11
C SER A 127 -5.44 -7.03 -13.37
N GLY A 128 -4.11 -6.91 -13.32
CA GLY A 128 -3.32 -6.16 -14.29
C GLY A 128 -3.49 -4.64 -14.11
N ASP A 129 -2.61 -3.88 -14.76
CA ASP A 129 -2.60 -2.41 -14.75
C ASP A 129 -3.93 -1.85 -15.32
N ASP A 130 -4.34 -0.72 -14.77
CA ASP A 130 -5.71 -0.26 -14.63
C ASP A 130 -6.51 -0.18 -15.95
N ARG A 131 -7.53 -1.04 -16.10
CA ARG A 131 -8.52 -1.03 -17.20
C ARG A 131 -9.76 -0.21 -16.87
N PHE A 132 -9.84 0.43 -15.71
CA PHE A 132 -11.05 1.11 -15.25
C PHE A 132 -10.81 2.53 -14.76
N GLY A 133 -10.03 3.32 -15.51
CA GLY A 133 -10.22 4.77 -15.70
C GLY A 133 -10.34 5.66 -14.45
N GLY A 134 -9.92 5.17 -13.28
CA GLY A 134 -9.87 5.87 -12.01
C GLY A 134 -8.44 6.25 -11.66
N SER A 135 -8.22 6.78 -10.46
CA SER A 135 -6.86 7.04 -9.96
C SER A 135 -6.02 5.76 -10.07
N SER A 136 -4.94 5.85 -10.86
CA SER A 136 -3.93 4.81 -11.12
C SER A 136 -3.78 3.89 -9.92
N GLY A 137 -4.26 2.64 -10.04
CA GLY A 137 -4.30 1.68 -8.95
C GLY A 137 -4.17 0.24 -9.43
N GLU A 138 -3.42 -0.57 -8.71
CA GLU A 138 -3.33 -2.01 -8.95
C GLU A 138 -4.13 -2.79 -7.89
N THR A 139 -4.83 -3.83 -8.33
CA THR A 139 -5.63 -4.69 -7.44
C THR A 139 -5.10 -6.12 -7.43
N LEU A 140 -4.94 -6.66 -6.22
CA LEU A 140 -4.67 -8.06 -5.92
C LEU A 140 -5.92 -8.69 -5.29
N TYR A 141 -6.26 -9.90 -5.71
CA TYR A 141 -7.31 -10.73 -5.15
C TYR A 141 -6.67 -11.97 -4.49
N ILE A 142 -7.18 -12.34 -3.33
CA ILE A 142 -6.73 -13.51 -2.56
C ILE A 142 -7.95 -14.33 -2.18
N ASN A 143 -7.98 -15.60 -2.56
CA ASN A 143 -9.09 -16.50 -2.26
C ASN A 143 -8.92 -17.09 -0.85
N PHE A 144 -9.65 -16.56 0.13
CA PHE A 144 -9.63 -17.04 1.52
C PHE A 144 -10.51 -18.26 1.77
N ASP A 145 -11.30 -18.73 0.80
CA ASP A 145 -11.89 -20.07 0.90
C ASP A 145 -10.79 -21.15 0.85
N LYS A 146 -9.60 -20.80 0.35
CA LYS A 146 -8.37 -21.61 0.37
C LYS A 146 -7.38 -21.19 1.47
N ARG A 147 -7.82 -20.49 2.52
CA ARG A 147 -6.93 -19.95 3.57
C ARG A 147 -6.02 -20.98 4.25
N GLU A 148 -6.45 -22.24 4.32
CA GLU A 148 -5.67 -23.34 4.91
C GLU A 148 -4.43 -23.69 4.07
N GLU A 149 -4.44 -23.37 2.78
CA GLU A 149 -3.31 -23.55 1.87
C GLU A 149 -2.24 -22.48 2.08
N PHE A 150 -2.56 -21.36 2.74
CA PHE A 150 -1.59 -20.29 2.98
C PHE A 150 -0.86 -20.50 4.29
N LYS A 151 0.47 -20.40 4.26
CA LYS A 151 1.30 -20.25 5.45
C LYS A 151 1.54 -18.78 5.77
N ARG A 152 2.00 -18.01 4.79
CA ARG A 152 2.17 -16.55 4.89
C ARG A 152 2.18 -15.86 3.55
N LEU A 153 1.69 -14.64 3.52
CA LEU A 153 1.64 -13.74 2.36
C LEU A 153 2.25 -12.41 2.76
N LEU A 154 3.18 -11.86 1.98
CA LEU A 154 3.72 -10.53 2.19
C LEU A 154 3.36 -9.66 1.01
N VAL A 155 2.47 -8.70 1.24
CA VAL A 155 2.11 -7.69 0.24
C VAL A 155 3.08 -6.52 0.36
N PHE A 156 3.63 -6.13 -0.77
CA PHE A 156 4.59 -5.05 -0.86
C PHE A 156 4.34 -4.21 -2.11
N VAL A 157 4.82 -2.97 -2.05
CA VAL A 157 4.74 -2.00 -3.13
C VAL A 157 6.16 -1.65 -3.55
N TYR A 158 6.40 -1.51 -4.84
CA TYR A 158 7.70 -1.14 -5.37
C TYR A 158 7.55 -0.17 -6.54
N ILE A 159 8.66 0.47 -6.89
CA ILE A 159 8.72 1.46 -7.96
C ILE A 159 9.55 0.88 -9.09
N TYR A 160 9.02 0.75 -10.31
CA TYR A 160 9.79 0.17 -11.41
C TYR A 160 10.81 1.14 -12.02
N ASP A 161 10.47 2.42 -12.15
CA ASP A 161 11.23 3.41 -12.93
C ASP A 161 12.42 4.05 -12.18
N GLY A 162 12.62 3.71 -10.91
CA GLY A 162 13.67 4.32 -10.09
C GLY A 162 13.43 5.80 -9.77
N THR A 163 12.22 6.31 -9.91
CA THR A 163 11.82 7.62 -9.39
C THR A 163 11.63 7.56 -7.87
N PRO A 164 12.09 8.54 -7.09
CA PRO A 164 11.69 8.66 -5.68
C PRO A 164 10.17 8.87 -5.53
N ALA A 165 9.40 7.80 -5.35
CA ALA A 165 7.93 7.87 -5.28
C ALA A 165 7.40 8.15 -3.88
N PHE A 166 7.88 7.43 -2.86
CA PHE A 166 7.25 7.43 -1.53
C PHE A 166 7.27 8.80 -0.82
N ASP A 167 8.28 9.65 -1.08
CA ASP A 167 8.28 11.04 -0.58
C ASP A 167 7.41 12.00 -1.42
N ARG A 168 7.09 11.63 -2.66
CA ARG A 168 6.37 12.47 -3.63
C ARG A 168 4.93 12.06 -3.87
N THR A 169 4.49 10.92 -3.35
CA THR A 169 3.12 10.42 -3.50
C THR A 169 2.41 10.28 -2.17
N HIS A 170 1.09 10.45 -2.18
CA HIS A 170 0.20 9.92 -1.16
C HIS A 170 -0.26 8.53 -1.62
N ALA A 171 0.52 7.51 -1.25
CA ALA A 171 0.18 6.13 -1.51
C ALA A 171 -0.52 5.52 -0.28
N LYS A 172 -1.50 4.66 -0.53
CA LYS A 172 -2.17 3.85 0.50
C LYS A 172 -2.50 2.47 -0.04
N VAL A 173 -2.41 1.49 0.84
CA VAL A 173 -2.88 0.13 0.57
C VAL A 173 -4.12 -0.12 1.40
N GLU A 174 -5.13 -0.66 0.75
CA GLU A 174 -6.46 -0.84 1.33
C GLU A 174 -6.87 -2.30 1.15
N ILE A 175 -7.19 -2.96 2.26
CA ILE A 175 -7.66 -4.34 2.28
C ILE A 175 -9.17 -4.32 2.47
N PHE A 176 -9.87 -5.02 1.60
CA PHE A 176 -11.30 -5.27 1.64
C PHE A 176 -11.51 -6.76 1.88
N PRO A 177 -11.73 -7.18 3.13
CA PRO A 177 -12.08 -8.56 3.42
C PRO A 177 -13.47 -8.89 2.85
N GLY A 178 -13.77 -10.19 2.67
CA GLY A 178 -15.07 -10.63 2.16
C GLY A 178 -16.25 -10.31 3.10
N SER A 179 -15.96 -10.12 4.39
CA SER A 179 -16.89 -9.58 5.38
C SER A 179 -16.13 -8.77 6.44
N GLY A 180 -16.79 -7.86 7.16
CA GLY A 180 -16.14 -7.05 8.20
C GLY A 180 -15.59 -5.70 7.71
N PRO A 181 -14.81 -4.99 8.56
CA PRO A 181 -14.37 -3.64 8.24
C PRO A 181 -13.24 -3.62 7.21
N ARG A 182 -13.20 -2.55 6.43
CA ARG A 182 -12.06 -2.23 5.55
C ARG A 182 -10.84 -1.92 6.40
N ILE A 183 -9.66 -2.37 5.98
CA ILE A 183 -8.40 -2.01 6.62
C ILE A 183 -7.64 -1.03 5.72
N GLU A 184 -7.29 0.12 6.26
CA GLU A 184 -6.49 1.12 5.56
C GLU A 184 -5.08 1.21 6.14
N ILE A 185 -4.08 1.21 5.25
CA ILE A 185 -2.66 1.28 5.60
C ILE A 185 -2.02 2.42 4.80
N PRO A 186 -1.98 3.64 5.37
CA PRO A 186 -1.36 4.77 4.69
C PRO A 186 0.18 4.64 4.64
N LEU A 187 0.76 4.92 3.49
CA LEU A 187 2.21 4.98 3.26
C LEU A 187 2.67 6.45 3.35
N THR A 188 2.55 7.04 4.54
CA THR A 188 2.79 8.47 4.77
C THR A 188 4.23 8.82 5.12
N GLU A 189 5.02 7.83 5.54
CA GLU A 189 6.41 8.03 5.95
C GLU A 189 7.27 8.45 4.76
N ARG A 190 8.10 9.47 4.96
CA ARG A 190 8.94 10.05 3.90
C ARG A 190 10.29 9.36 3.88
N GLU A 191 10.46 8.46 2.93
CA GLU A 191 11.73 7.77 2.70
C GLU A 191 12.19 7.98 1.25
N PRO A 192 12.93 9.07 0.97
CA PRO A 192 13.23 9.50 -0.41
C PRO A 192 14.13 8.53 -1.18
N GLN A 193 14.86 7.67 -0.48
CA GLN A 193 15.76 6.69 -1.08
C GLN A 193 15.15 5.28 -1.14
N ALA A 194 14.00 5.06 -0.51
CA ALA A 194 13.33 3.76 -0.56
C ALA A 194 12.82 3.48 -1.98
N ARG A 195 13.06 2.24 -2.43
CA ARG A 195 12.62 1.74 -3.74
C ARG A 195 11.43 0.79 -3.63
N SER A 196 11.23 0.23 -2.45
CA SER A 196 10.09 -0.62 -2.14
C SER A 196 9.68 -0.46 -0.67
N CYS A 197 8.47 -0.92 -0.36
CA CYS A 197 7.88 -0.91 0.96
C CYS A 197 7.17 -2.24 1.19
N ALA A 198 7.59 -3.00 2.21
CA ALA A 198 6.83 -4.13 2.72
C ALA A 198 5.66 -3.59 3.55
N VAL A 199 4.44 -3.77 3.07
CA VAL A 199 3.28 -3.05 3.61
C VAL A 199 2.58 -3.87 4.70
N VAL A 200 2.24 -5.12 4.38
CA VAL A 200 1.43 -5.97 5.25
C VAL A 200 1.83 -7.42 5.11
N LEU A 201 1.98 -8.08 6.26
CA LEU A 201 2.23 -9.51 6.36
C LEU A 201 0.94 -10.18 6.84
N ILE A 202 0.47 -11.16 6.08
CA ILE A 202 -0.69 -11.98 6.40
C ILE A 202 -0.19 -13.38 6.73
N GLU A 203 -0.48 -13.88 7.92
CA GLU A 203 0.03 -15.18 8.38
C GLU A 203 -1.11 -16.07 8.85
N ASN A 204 -1.03 -17.35 8.49
CA ASN A 204 -1.87 -18.37 9.09
C ASN A 204 -1.18 -18.88 10.36
N ARG A 205 -1.75 -18.56 11.53
CA ARG A 205 -1.27 -19.04 12.83
C ARG A 205 -2.31 -19.98 13.41
N LYS A 206 -2.05 -21.28 13.31
CA LYS A 206 -2.92 -22.35 13.83
C LYS A 206 -4.36 -22.29 13.28
N GLY A 207 -4.51 -22.01 11.98
CA GLY A 207 -5.81 -21.94 11.30
C GLY A 207 -6.49 -20.57 11.37
N GLU A 208 -5.90 -19.60 12.08
CA GLU A 208 -6.39 -18.22 12.13
C GLU A 208 -5.51 -17.31 11.26
N MET A 209 -6.16 -16.51 10.42
CA MET A 209 -5.50 -15.52 9.56
C MET A 209 -5.29 -14.21 10.32
N TYR A 210 -4.01 -13.85 10.50
CA TYR A 210 -3.58 -12.59 11.10
C TYR A 210 -3.07 -11.66 10.02
N VAL A 211 -3.43 -10.39 10.10
CA VAL A 211 -2.94 -9.31 9.24
C VAL A 211 -2.12 -8.36 10.09
N ARG A 212 -0.85 -8.19 9.77
CA ARG A 212 0.10 -7.34 10.48
C ARG A 212 0.66 -6.25 9.55
N ARG A 213 0.47 -4.99 9.94
CA ARG A 213 1.09 -3.82 9.35
C ARG A 213 2.60 -3.85 9.57
N GLU A 214 3.34 -3.88 8.46
CA GLU A 214 4.80 -3.79 8.44
C GLU A 214 5.24 -2.35 8.16
N VAL A 215 4.76 -1.77 7.04
CA VAL A 215 5.17 -0.46 6.49
C VAL A 215 6.67 -0.22 6.68
N ARG A 216 7.46 -1.16 6.17
CA ARG A 216 8.92 -1.16 6.25
C ARG A 216 9.49 -0.80 4.90
N TYR A 217 10.12 0.36 4.83
CA TYR A 217 10.77 0.87 3.63
C TYR A 217 12.13 0.21 3.44
N VAL A 218 12.43 -0.16 2.19
CA VAL A 218 13.64 -0.90 1.83
C VAL A 218 14.39 -0.18 0.71
N TYR A 219 15.69 -0.05 0.91
CA TYR A 219 16.65 0.48 -0.06
C TYR A 219 17.02 -0.61 -1.08
N GLY A 220 16.01 -1.08 -1.82
CA GLY A 220 16.12 -2.21 -2.75
C GLY A 220 14.75 -2.61 -3.29
N PHE A 221 14.70 -3.67 -4.10
CA PHE A 221 13.48 -4.13 -4.75
C PHE A 221 13.01 -5.46 -4.15
N GLN A 222 12.48 -6.36 -4.97
CA GLN A 222 11.89 -7.62 -4.52
C GLN A 222 12.91 -8.53 -3.82
N ALA A 223 14.14 -8.60 -4.34
CA ALA A 223 15.19 -9.45 -3.78
C ALA A 223 15.60 -9.01 -2.36
N GLU A 224 15.65 -7.71 -2.08
CA GLU A 224 15.96 -7.21 -0.73
C GLU A 224 14.82 -7.46 0.24
N ILE A 225 13.56 -7.33 -0.20
CA ILE A 225 12.39 -7.71 0.61
C ILE A 225 12.40 -9.21 0.92
N ASP A 226 12.64 -10.05 -0.08
CA ASP A 226 12.76 -11.50 0.11
C ASP A 226 13.82 -11.84 1.16
N ARG A 227 15.05 -11.30 1.02
CA ARG A 227 16.12 -11.51 2.00
C ARG A 227 15.73 -11.06 3.41
N LEU A 228 15.01 -9.94 3.53
CA LEU A 228 14.60 -9.38 4.82
C LEU A 228 13.57 -10.26 5.56
N TYR A 229 12.66 -10.88 4.82
CA TYR A 229 11.62 -11.74 5.40
C TYR A 229 11.92 -13.24 5.30
N GLY A 230 13.03 -13.61 4.65
CA GLY A 230 13.52 -14.98 4.54
C GLY A 230 12.61 -15.89 3.72
N TRP A 231 12.20 -15.47 2.53
CA TRP A 231 11.46 -16.33 1.60
C TRP A 231 12.41 -17.35 0.95
N GLY A 232 13.59 -16.89 0.50
CA GLY A 232 14.63 -17.69 -0.12
C GLY A 232 14.37 -17.96 -1.60
N LEU A 233 13.77 -17.01 -2.33
CA LEU A 233 13.54 -17.13 -3.76
C LEU A 233 14.82 -16.82 -4.56
N GLN A 234 14.88 -17.37 -5.78
CA GLN A 234 15.91 -17.01 -6.75
C GLN A 234 15.36 -15.96 -7.71
N TRP A 235 16.02 -14.80 -7.77
CA TRP A 235 15.58 -13.67 -8.56
C TRP A 235 16.38 -13.56 -9.86
N GLY A 236 15.66 -13.40 -10.96
CA GLY A 236 16.21 -13.05 -12.27
C GLY A 236 15.78 -11.65 -12.71
N ARG A 237 16.32 -11.17 -13.83
CA ARG A 237 15.89 -9.91 -14.43
C ARG A 237 14.50 -10.07 -15.04
N GLY A 238 13.54 -9.25 -14.62
CA GLY A 238 12.20 -9.17 -15.19
C GLY A 238 11.96 -7.86 -15.93
N TYR A 239 10.93 -7.83 -16.78
CA TYR A 239 10.49 -6.64 -17.49
C TYR A 239 8.96 -6.54 -17.46
N LYS A 240 8.42 -5.32 -17.37
CA LYS A 240 6.98 -5.06 -17.48
C LYS A 240 6.65 -4.92 -18.97
N THR A 241 5.84 -5.82 -19.51
CA THR A 241 5.33 -5.69 -20.87
C THR A 241 4.28 -4.59 -20.86
N LYS A 242 4.53 -3.47 -21.54
CA LYS A 242 3.48 -2.47 -21.78
C LYS A 242 2.47 -3.11 -22.72
N VAL A 243 1.24 -3.30 -22.24
CA VAL A 243 0.10 -3.74 -23.04
C VAL A 243 -0.54 -2.52 -23.71
#